data_AF-A0A2E8V6C9-F1
#
_entry.id   AF-A0A2E8V6C9-F1
#
_cell.length_a   1.000
_cell.length_b   1.000
_cell.length_c   1.000
_cell.angle_alpha   90.00
_cell.angle_beta   90.00
_cell.angle_gamma   90.00
#
_symmetry.space_group_name_H-M   'P 1'
#
loop_
_entity.id
_entity.type
_entity.pdbx_description
1 polymer ?
#
loop_
_entity_poly.entity_id
_entity_poly.type
_entity_poly.pdbx_seq_one_letter_code
_entity_poly.pdbx_strand_id
1 'polypeptide(L)' 'YGTDLEAVAKATGINKTKTVTNEEDLDLVFSQALEEPGPWYIVAKIEEQEYLPVAPVEPEATLHRFRSTFVTEQERIG' A
#
# COMPACT_ATOMS: atom_id res chain seq x y z
N TYR A 1 10.40 -17.96 2.48
CA TYR A 1 11.56 -17.04 2.44
C TYR A 1 11.03 -15.67 2.04
N GLY A 2 11.19 -14.66 2.88
CA GLY A 2 10.64 -13.33 2.62
C GLY A 2 11.54 -12.25 3.21
N THR A 3 11.40 -11.04 2.71
CA THR A 3 12.16 -9.87 3.17
C THR A 3 11.82 -9.56 4.63
N ASP A 4 12.85 -9.32 5.44
CA ASP A 4 12.68 -8.80 6.79
C ASP A 4 12.41 -7.29 6.72
N LEU A 5 11.13 -6.94 6.54
CA LEU A 5 10.68 -5.55 6.48
C LEU A 5 10.92 -4.79 7.79
N GLU A 6 10.96 -5.48 8.92
CA GLU A 6 11.28 -4.88 10.21
C GLU A 6 12.74 -4.43 10.26
N ALA A 7 13.66 -5.28 9.80
CA ALA A 7 15.08 -4.92 9.67
C ALA A 7 15.30 -3.75 8.70
N VAL A 8 14.54 -3.71 7.59
CA VAL A 8 14.58 -2.58 6.65
C VAL A 8 14.10 -1.30 7.32
N ALA A 9 12.97 -1.32 8.03
CA ALA A 9 12.46 -0.15 8.73
C ALA A 9 13.45 0.38 9.77
N LYS A 10 14.08 -0.51 10.56
CA LYS A 10 15.15 -0.15 11.51
C LYS A 10 16.34 0.52 10.81
N ALA A 11 16.77 0.00 9.66
CA ALA A 11 17.87 0.59 8.90
C ALA A 11 17.57 2.00 8.36
N THR A 12 16.29 2.34 8.17
CA THR A 12 15.85 3.67 7.71
C THR A 12 15.63 4.69 8.85
N GLY A 13 15.88 4.30 10.10
CA GLY A 13 15.75 5.17 11.27
C GLY A 13 14.39 5.10 11.98
N ILE A 14 13.52 4.16 11.60
CA ILE A 14 12.30 3.87 12.34
C ILE A 14 12.63 2.85 13.43
N ASN A 15 12.69 3.29 14.68
CA ASN A 15 13.03 2.41 15.81
C ASN A 15 11.83 1.63 16.35
N LYS A 16 10.61 2.17 16.18
CA LYS A 16 9.37 1.54 16.66
C LYS A 16 8.79 0.65 15.58
N THR A 17 9.23 -0.60 15.60
CA THR A 17 8.87 -1.57 14.55
C THR A 17 8.43 -2.88 15.18
N LYS A 18 7.38 -3.51 14.63
CA LYS A 18 6.93 -4.82 15.09
C LYS A 18 6.37 -5.64 13.94
N THR A 19 6.86 -6.87 13.80
CA THR A 19 6.22 -7.91 13.00
C THR A 19 5.19 -8.67 13.83
N VAL A 20 3.97 -8.80 13.33
CA VAL A 20 2.86 -9.51 13.97
C VAL A 20 2.30 -10.59 13.02
N THR A 21 1.83 -11.69 13.60
CA THR A 21 1.34 -12.87 12.87
C THR A 21 -0.11 -13.24 13.23
N ASN A 22 -0.71 -12.55 14.20
CA ASN A 22 -2.08 -12.76 14.64
C ASN A 22 -2.74 -11.41 14.93
N GLU A 23 -4.06 -11.44 15.09
CA GLU A 23 -4.90 -10.26 15.31
C GLU A 23 -4.69 -9.65 16.70
N GLU A 24 -4.53 -10.48 17.74
CA GLU A 24 -4.36 -10.01 19.12
C GLU A 24 -3.07 -9.18 19.29
N ASP A 25 -1.95 -9.63 18.70
CA ASP A 25 -0.68 -8.90 18.69
C ASP A 25 -0.78 -7.60 17.88
N LEU A 26 -1.58 -7.60 16.80
CA LEU A 26 -1.83 -6.42 16.02
C LEU A 26 -2.60 -5.38 16.83
N ASP A 27 -3.70 -5.76 17.48
CA ASP A 27 -4.52 -4.87 18.31
C ASP A 27 -3.71 -4.25 19.45
N LEU A 28 -2.88 -5.06 20.11
CA LEU A 28 -2.03 -4.60 21.20
C LEU A 28 -1.01 -3.56 20.70
N VAL A 29 -0.26 -3.88 19.64
CA VAL A 29 0.77 -2.97 19.13
C VAL A 29 0.18 -1.74 18.46
N PHE A 30 -1.00 -1.87 17.86
CA PHE A 30 -1.73 -0.76 17.27
C PHE A 30 -2.22 0.21 18.34
N SER A 31 -2.74 -0.30 19.46
CA SER A 31 -3.12 0.53 20.61
C SER A 31 -1.92 1.30 21.17
N GLN A 32 -0.78 0.63 21.36
CA GLN A 32 0.48 1.27 21.77
C GLN A 32 0.94 2.34 20.77
N ALA A 33 0.76 2.07 19.46
CA ALA A 33 1.16 3.00 18.42
C ALA A 33 0.36 4.30 18.41
N LEU A 34 -0.90 4.25 18.85
CA LEU A 34 -1.77 5.42 18.98
C LEU A 34 -1.46 6.26 20.22
N GLU A 35 -1.02 5.63 21.30
CA GLU A 35 -0.71 6.31 22.57
C GLU A 35 0.70 6.91 22.59
N GLU A 36 1.66 6.25 21.94
CA GLU A 36 3.05 6.67 22.00
C GLU A 36 3.50 7.50 20.79
N PRO A 37 4.32 8.54 21.01
CA PRO A 37 4.81 9.39 19.93
C PRO A 37 5.80 8.65 19.02
N GLY A 38 5.74 9.01 17.74
CA GLY A 38 6.75 8.65 16.74
C GLY A 38 6.26 7.66 15.70
N PRO A 39 6.94 7.59 14.55
CA PRO A 39 6.53 6.72 13.46
C PRO A 39 6.62 5.26 13.90
N TRP A 40 5.49 4.57 13.84
CA TRP A 40 5.39 3.13 14.05
C TRP A 40 5.34 2.42 12.71
N TYR A 41 6.14 1.36 12.58
CA TYR A 41 6.13 0.49 11.41
C TYR A 41 5.71 -0.92 11.81
N ILE A 42 4.47 -1.27 11.50
CA ILE A 42 3.86 -2.54 11.89
C ILE A 42 3.74 -3.41 10.64
N VAL A 43 4.35 -4.60 10.68
CA VAL A 43 4.33 -5.57 9.59
C VAL A 43 3.37 -6.69 9.96
N ALA A 44 2.17 -6.68 9.39
CA ALA A 44 1.22 -7.78 9.55
C ALA A 44 1.48 -8.84 8.48
N LYS A 45 1.87 -10.05 8.89
CA LYS A 45 2.00 -11.18 7.96
C LYS A 45 0.66 -11.85 7.81
N ILE A 46 0.07 -11.71 6.62
CA ILE A 46 -1.14 -12.41 6.21
C ILE A 46 -0.77 -13.64 5.38
N GLU A 47 -1.61 -14.66 5.43
CA GLU A 47 -1.51 -15.75 4.46
C GLU A 47 -1.93 -15.22 3.08
N GLU A 48 -1.18 -15.63 2.06
CA GLU A 48 -1.44 -15.24 0.68
C GLU A 48 -2.74 -15.93 0.22
N GLN A 49 -3.83 -15.19 0.26
CA GLN A 49 -5.10 -15.62 -0.33
C GLN A 49 -5.01 -15.49 -1.85
N GLU A 50 -5.75 -16.33 -2.59
CA GLU A 50 -5.84 -16.21 -4.05
C GLU A 50 -6.11 -14.76 -4.43
N TYR A 51 -5.32 -14.25 -5.39
CA TYR A 51 -5.53 -12.91 -5.92
C TYR A 51 -7.01 -12.70 -6.21
N LEU A 52 -7.62 -11.70 -5.57
CA LEU A 52 -8.94 -11.25 -5.96
C LEU A 52 -8.89 -11.00 -7.47
N PRO A 53 -9.87 -11.50 -8.26
CA PRO A 53 -9.89 -11.30 -9.69
C PRO A 53 -9.89 -9.79 -9.94
N VAL A 54 -8.72 -9.26 -10.30
CA VAL A 54 -8.61 -7.89 -10.77
C VAL A 54 -9.50 -7.82 -12.00
N ALA A 55 -10.43 -6.86 -11.99
CA ALA A 55 -11.29 -6.64 -13.15
C ALA A 55 -10.39 -6.55 -14.39
N PRO A 56 -10.70 -7.28 -15.48
CA PRO A 56 -9.93 -7.18 -16.71
C PRO A 56 -9.81 -5.71 -17.09
N VAL A 57 -8.58 -5.21 -17.23
CA VAL A 57 -8.36 -3.85 -17.72
C VAL A 57 -8.92 -3.82 -19.12
N GLU A 58 -10.09 -3.20 -19.33
CA GLU A 58 -10.70 -3.04 -20.65
C GLU A 58 -9.72 -2.24 -21.53
N PRO A 59 -8.98 -2.88 -22.44
CA PRO A 59 -7.90 -2.22 -23.16
C PRO A 59 -8.47 -1.11 -24.05
N GLU A 60 -9.64 -1.34 -24.64
CA GLU A 60 -10.35 -0.39 -25.50
C GLU A 60 -10.83 0.82 -24.70
N ALA A 61 -11.39 0.63 -23.51
CA ALA A 61 -11.84 1.73 -22.66
C ALA A 61 -10.66 2.56 -22.13
N THR A 62 -9.54 1.91 -21.83
CA THR A 62 -8.29 2.56 -21.40
C THR A 62 -7.69 3.38 -22.54
N LEU A 63 -7.64 2.82 -23.76
CA LEU A 63 -7.18 3.53 -24.95
C LEU A 63 -8.10 4.70 -25.32
N HIS A 64 -9.42 4.53 -25.19
CA HIS A 64 -10.38 5.61 -25.42
C HIS A 64 -10.12 6.78 -24.46
N ARG A 65 -10.06 6.53 -23.14
CA ARG A 65 -9.75 7.55 -22.13
C ARG A 65 -8.43 8.27 -22.42
N PHE A 66 -7.39 7.53 -22.80
CA PHE A 66 -6.09 8.08 -23.16
C PHE A 66 -6.16 8.98 -24.41
N ARG A 67 -6.90 8.58 -25.45
CA ARG A 67 -7.08 9.40 -26.65
C ARG A 67 -7.86 10.68 -26.37
N SER A 68 -8.86 10.61 -25.48
CA SER A 68 -9.67 11.77 -25.08
C SER A 68 -8.85 12.88 -24.41
N THR A 69 -7.71 12.59 -23.77
CA THR A 69 -6.87 13.63 -23.14
C THR A 69 -6.22 14.57 -24.16
N PHE A 70 -6.05 14.14 -25.41
CA PHE A 70 -5.43 14.95 -26.47
C PHE A 70 -6.42 15.88 -27.18
N VAL A 71 -7.73 15.69 -26.99
CA VAL A 71 -8.76 16.45 -27.70
C VAL A 71 -9.07 17.78 -26.99
N THR A 72 -8.84 17.88 -25.67
CA THR A 72 -9.08 19.09 -24.86
C THR A 72 -8.15 20.28 -25.16
N GLU A 73 -7.08 20.09 -25.93
CA GLU A 73 -6.08 21.14 -26.18
C GLU A 73 -6.30 21.91 -27.49
N GLN A 74 -7.11 21.38 -28.41
CA GLN A 74 -7.39 22.03 -29.70
C GLN A 74 -8.52 23.08 -29.65
N GLU A 75 -9.30 23.18 -28.57
CA GLU A 75 -10.35 24.20 -28.43
C GLU A 75 -9.90 25.50 -27.72
N ARG A 76 -8.64 25.60 -27.28
CA ARG A 76 -8.10 26.85 -26.68
C ARG A 76 -7.42 27.81 -27.65
N ILE A 77 -7.27 27.42 -28.90
CA ILE A 77 -6.71 28.24 -29.98
C ILE A 77 -7.61 28.16 -31.22
N GLY A 78 -8.84 28.64 -31.08
CA GLY A 78 -9.81 28.81 -32.16
C GLY A 78 -10.73 29.98 -31.87
#